data_AF-A0A953K2L8-F1
#
_entry.id   AF-A0A953K2L8-F1
#
_cell.length_a   1.000
_cell.length_b   1.000
_cell.length_c   1.000
_cell.angle_alpha   90.00
_cell.angle_beta   90.00
_cell.angle_gamma   90.00
#
_symmetry.space_group_name_H-M   'P 1'
#
loop_
_entity.id
_entity.type
_entity.pdbx_description
1 polymer ?
#
loop_
_entity_poly.entity_id
_entity_poly.type
_entity_poly.pdbx_seq_one_letter_code
_entity_poly.pdbx_strand_id
1 'polypeptide(L)'
;MKKSLLLLILMTAMHFAAFCQYQIGSTTITFNDPSRTGGFGSGGGPGRQIQCEIYYPSATAGTNTPVSAGSFPVIVFGHGFAMVWSAYQNIWEAFVPKGYIMVFPRTEGSLSPSHNDFALDMRIAVDRMQLENSNNTSLFFQKVSTRSAVMGHSMGGGSTVLSASSWNNVKTIVCLAPAETNPSAVTAAANVSVPALVFSGDGDAVTPPNDHHIPIFNALGSSCKTFLSVTGGGHCYFANSNFNCDFGETTSGSTISLSRAEQQDIAQDMSLIWFNFYLKSNCPSWDEFLDSLQTSTRFVENQQCNLLSLSASVYSNAANCQQSDGSATATPNGGLAPYTYLWDDNAAQTTATATGLAAGTYHVTITDANGCSIVEVVTVSNTGGPSAVVNVNDAVCNGGTGSVNVTPTGNGPFTYDYFGENPSSLSAGNYTVEVTDANGCSGNFSFTVTEPSAISSNGNVSDASAANNDGAINISVSGGTAPYTFMWSNGSQTEDQSGLAQGTYSVTITDANNCTATFSYTVNAAPNGIEENMNSEFLSFPNPFSSEIYVSSAKENLRSVRVYDVSGRMVWSSDFSPRSGILIHGSEWLSGIYILEVEMESGSTQRRRIIKQ
;
A
#
# COMPACT_ATOMS: atom_id res chain seq x y z
N MET A 1 29.80 14.21 25.26
CA MET A 1 30.78 15.27 24.89
C MET A 1 30.53 15.93 23.53
N LYS A 2 30.17 15.22 22.44
CA LYS A 2 29.78 15.89 21.17
C LYS A 2 28.35 16.43 21.12
N LYS A 3 27.44 15.96 21.99
CA LYS A 3 26.08 16.54 22.16
C LYS A 3 26.07 17.89 22.90
N SER A 4 27.08 18.18 23.72
CA SER A 4 27.12 19.40 24.54
C SER A 4 27.52 20.66 23.76
N LEU A 5 28.21 20.52 22.62
CA LEU A 5 28.61 21.65 21.77
C LEU A 5 27.50 22.05 20.77
N LEU A 6 26.67 21.09 20.34
CA LEU A 6 25.47 21.38 19.53
C LEU A 6 24.36 22.04 20.36
N LEU A 7 24.31 21.72 21.67
CA LEU A 7 23.38 22.32 22.65
C LEU A 7 23.71 23.79 22.94
N LEU A 8 25.00 24.18 22.94
CA LEU A 8 25.40 25.58 23.09
C LEU A 8 25.08 26.43 21.84
N ILE A 9 25.06 25.79 20.66
CA ILE A 9 24.67 26.40 19.38
C ILE A 9 23.13 26.54 19.28
N LEU A 10 22.37 25.62 19.89
CA LEU A 10 20.90 25.75 20.01
C LEU A 10 20.46 26.74 21.10
N MET A 11 21.20 26.85 22.21
CA MET A 11 20.97 27.85 23.25
C MET A 11 21.20 29.29 22.76
N THR A 12 22.13 29.47 21.82
CA THR A 12 22.28 30.74 21.09
C THR A 12 21.23 30.89 19.98
N ALA A 13 20.74 29.81 19.35
CA ALA A 13 19.69 29.89 18.33
C ALA A 13 18.28 30.18 18.89
N MET A 14 17.91 29.71 20.09
CA MET A 14 16.62 30.05 20.71
C MET A 14 16.59 31.48 21.28
N HIS A 15 17.74 32.03 21.67
CA HIS A 15 17.90 33.47 21.91
C HIS A 15 18.00 34.30 20.61
N PHE A 16 18.08 33.66 19.44
CA PHE A 16 18.19 34.30 18.12
C PHE A 16 17.10 33.89 17.12
N ALA A 17 15.94 33.43 17.57
CA ALA A 17 14.74 33.59 16.76
C ALA A 17 14.31 35.06 16.90
N ALA A 18 14.92 35.93 16.09
CA ALA A 18 14.48 37.29 15.83
C ALA A 18 13.11 37.27 15.12
N PHE A 19 12.09 36.69 15.76
CA PHE A 19 10.72 37.06 15.52
C PHE A 19 10.62 38.54 15.89
N CYS A 20 10.02 39.36 15.02
CA CYS A 20 9.67 40.75 15.33
C CYS A 20 8.98 40.79 16.70
N GLN A 21 9.74 41.15 17.74
CA GLN A 21 9.18 41.36 19.05
C GLN A 21 8.44 42.69 19.01
N TYR A 22 7.14 42.64 19.29
CA TYR A 22 6.36 43.87 19.38
C TYR A 22 6.93 44.74 20.49
N GLN A 23 6.91 46.05 20.28
CA GLN A 23 7.21 46.99 21.35
C GLN A 23 6.02 47.03 22.32
N ILE A 24 6.24 47.50 23.55
CA ILE A 24 5.19 47.57 24.57
C ILE A 24 4.59 48.97 24.56
N GLY A 25 3.30 49.06 24.25
CA GLY A 25 2.47 50.25 24.51
C GLY A 25 1.69 50.06 25.80
N SER A 26 1.25 51.16 26.41
CA SER A 26 0.39 51.11 27.61
C SER A 26 -0.76 52.12 27.55
N THR A 27 -1.80 51.85 28.32
CA THR A 27 -2.93 52.77 28.53
C THR A 27 -3.65 52.42 29.84
N THR A 28 -4.30 53.41 30.44
CA THR A 28 -5.21 53.20 31.58
C THR A 28 -6.64 53.39 31.11
N ILE A 29 -7.52 52.43 31.41
CA ILE A 29 -8.96 52.52 31.07
C ILE A 29 -9.77 52.24 32.32
N THR A 30 -10.81 53.04 32.57
CA THR A 30 -11.78 52.80 33.63
C THR A 30 -13.07 52.27 33.05
N PHE A 31 -13.48 51.08 33.48
CA PHE A 31 -14.77 50.49 33.17
C PHE A 31 -15.74 50.71 34.33
N ASN A 32 -17.04 50.83 34.02
CA ASN A 32 -18.09 51.00 35.03
C ASN A 32 -18.97 49.75 35.06
N ASP A 33 -19.14 49.19 36.26
CA ASP A 33 -20.10 48.14 36.56
C ASP A 33 -21.26 48.74 37.38
N PRO A 34 -22.41 49.03 36.75
CA PRO A 34 -23.55 49.64 37.43
C PRO A 34 -24.25 48.68 38.40
N SER A 35 -23.95 47.37 38.36
CA SER A 35 -24.62 46.35 39.17
C SER A 35 -24.04 46.20 40.58
N ARG A 36 -22.85 46.76 40.84
CA ARG A 36 -22.14 46.69 42.12
C ARG A 36 -21.78 48.09 42.63
N THR A 37 -21.57 48.23 43.93
CA THR A 37 -21.14 49.48 44.58
C THR A 37 -19.68 49.37 45.06
N GLY A 38 -19.02 50.52 45.26
CA GLY A 38 -17.57 50.63 45.58
C GLY A 38 -16.70 50.62 44.32
N GLY A 39 -15.71 51.50 44.19
CA GLY A 39 -14.84 51.62 43.00
C GLY A 39 -13.82 52.78 43.11
N PHE A 40 -12.83 52.80 42.20
CA PHE A 40 -11.78 53.84 42.17
C PHE A 40 -12.37 55.28 42.29
N GLY A 41 -11.96 56.02 43.33
CA GLY A 41 -12.34 57.41 43.56
C GLY A 41 -13.41 57.61 44.63
N SER A 42 -13.11 58.47 45.61
CA SER A 42 -13.96 58.85 46.74
C SER A 42 -15.16 59.74 46.35
N GLY A 43 -15.88 59.39 45.29
CA GLY A 43 -17.08 60.08 44.84
C GLY A 43 -18.20 59.08 44.63
N GLY A 44 -19.28 59.20 45.42
CA GLY A 44 -20.48 58.36 45.35
C GLY A 44 -21.26 58.50 44.03
N GLY A 45 -20.65 58.08 42.93
CA GLY A 45 -21.32 57.88 41.64
C GLY A 45 -22.04 56.53 41.59
N PRO A 46 -22.98 56.35 40.65
CA PRO A 46 -23.71 55.09 40.48
C PRO A 46 -22.82 54.03 39.82
N GLY A 47 -22.36 53.05 40.59
CA GLY A 47 -21.66 51.86 40.09
C GLY A 47 -20.20 51.73 40.49
N ARG A 48 -19.68 50.49 40.41
CA ARG A 48 -18.30 50.12 40.69
C ARG A 48 -17.38 50.50 39.54
N GLN A 49 -16.37 51.33 39.82
CA GLN A 49 -15.32 51.69 38.86
C GLN A 49 -14.15 50.70 38.91
N ILE A 50 -13.85 50.11 37.76
CA ILE A 50 -12.76 49.14 37.55
C ILE A 50 -11.70 49.83 36.70
N GLN A 51 -10.66 50.35 37.33
CA GLN A 51 -9.53 50.94 36.61
C GLN A 51 -8.53 49.84 36.23
N CYS A 52 -8.18 49.75 34.96
CA CYS A 52 -7.26 48.76 34.42
C CYS A 52 -6.02 49.41 33.82
N GLU A 53 -4.86 48.89 34.17
CA GLU A 53 -3.60 49.14 33.47
C GLU A 53 -3.46 48.10 32.37
N ILE A 54 -3.30 48.56 31.13
CA ILE A 54 -3.32 47.69 29.96
C ILE A 54 -2.02 47.88 29.19
N TYR A 55 -1.36 46.76 28.91
CA TYR A 55 -0.13 46.71 28.11
C TYR A 55 -0.40 45.90 26.84
N TYR A 56 0.07 46.40 25.69
CA TYR A 56 -0.32 45.86 24.39
C TYR A 56 0.77 46.00 23.33
N PRO A 57 0.74 45.16 22.27
CA PRO A 57 1.66 45.25 21.14
C PRO A 57 1.60 46.61 20.43
N SER A 58 2.72 47.34 20.45
CA SER A 58 2.91 48.64 19.81
C SER A 58 3.88 48.53 18.63
N ALA A 59 3.67 49.36 17.62
CA ALA A 59 4.49 49.40 16.41
C ALA A 59 5.83 50.12 16.61
N THR A 60 5.90 51.07 17.55
CA THR A 60 7.09 51.90 17.77
C THR A 60 7.37 52.07 19.26
N ALA A 61 8.63 51.87 19.66
CA ALA A 61 9.07 52.00 21.04
C ALA A 61 8.71 53.39 21.61
N GLY A 62 8.15 53.42 22.81
CA GLY A 62 7.77 54.66 23.49
C GLY A 62 6.52 55.37 22.93
N THR A 63 5.78 54.74 22.01
CA THR A 63 4.50 55.28 21.51
C THR A 63 3.32 54.42 21.95
N ASN A 64 2.21 55.08 22.29
CA ASN A 64 0.93 54.42 22.62
C ASN A 64 0.10 54.14 21.35
N THR A 65 0.76 53.76 20.26
CA THR A 65 0.11 53.47 18.97
C THR A 65 0.03 51.95 18.76
N PRO A 66 -1.17 51.35 18.77
CA PRO A 66 -1.32 49.92 18.51
C PRO A 66 -0.81 49.54 17.12
N VAL A 67 -0.36 48.30 16.94
CA VAL A 67 0.06 47.82 15.61
C VAL A 67 -1.07 47.83 14.58
N SER A 68 -0.73 48.01 13.31
CA SER A 68 -1.68 48.23 12.22
C SER A 68 -2.54 47.00 11.88
N ALA A 69 -2.01 45.78 12.00
CA ALA A 69 -2.68 44.55 11.59
C ALA A 69 -2.85 43.54 12.74
N GLY A 70 -3.91 42.73 12.64
CA GLY A 70 -4.19 41.63 13.57
C GLY A 70 -4.97 42.02 14.82
N SER A 71 -5.44 40.98 15.54
CA SER A 71 -6.00 41.06 16.89
C SER A 71 -5.24 40.09 17.80
N PHE A 72 -5.09 40.44 19.06
CA PHE A 72 -4.29 39.71 20.04
C PHE A 72 -5.17 39.09 21.11
N PRO A 73 -4.86 37.86 21.56
CA PRO A 73 -5.49 37.29 22.74
C PRO A 73 -5.26 38.17 23.97
N VAL A 74 -6.25 38.19 24.86
CA VAL A 74 -6.26 39.01 26.07
C VAL A 74 -6.01 38.13 27.28
N ILE A 75 -5.06 38.50 28.12
CA ILE A 75 -4.81 37.86 29.40
C ILE A 75 -5.09 38.88 30.48
N VAL A 76 -6.09 38.62 31.32
CA VAL A 76 -6.33 39.43 32.50
C VAL A 76 -5.60 38.85 33.70
N PHE A 77 -4.89 39.69 34.42
CA PHE A 77 -3.98 39.30 35.49
C PHE A 77 -4.47 39.78 36.86
N GLY A 78 -4.69 38.82 37.76
CA GLY A 78 -4.98 39.07 39.16
C GLY A 78 -3.68 39.19 39.99
N HIS A 79 -3.42 40.35 40.56
CA HIS A 79 -2.28 40.56 41.45
C HIS A 79 -2.47 39.91 42.84
N GLY A 80 -1.36 39.69 43.55
CA GLY A 80 -1.35 39.16 44.91
C GLY A 80 -1.87 40.13 45.97
N PHE A 81 -2.09 39.61 47.18
CA PHE A 81 -2.50 40.38 48.35
C PHE A 81 -1.44 41.44 48.70
N ALA A 82 -1.87 42.68 48.98
CA ALA A 82 -0.99 43.83 49.25
C ALA A 82 0.03 44.14 48.13
N MET A 83 -0.14 43.57 46.94
CA MET A 83 0.64 43.87 45.75
C MET A 83 -0.18 44.76 44.82
N VAL A 84 0.50 45.42 43.89
CA VAL A 84 -0.11 46.23 42.84
C VAL A 84 0.39 45.74 41.48
N TRP A 85 -0.28 46.15 40.41
CA TRP A 85 0.09 45.75 39.04
C TRP A 85 1.58 45.94 38.78
N SER A 86 2.20 47.03 39.25
CA SER A 86 3.61 47.34 38.97
C SER A 86 4.60 46.30 39.51
N ALA A 87 4.20 45.46 40.46
CA ALA A 87 5.01 44.35 40.97
C ALA A 87 5.19 43.22 39.95
N TYR A 88 4.45 43.20 38.84
CA TYR A 88 4.45 42.12 37.84
C TYR A 88 5.04 42.54 36.50
N GLN A 89 6.00 43.49 36.51
CA GLN A 89 6.61 44.03 35.30
C GLN A 89 7.22 42.98 34.39
N ASN A 90 7.91 42.03 35.00
CA ASN A 90 8.44 40.86 34.33
C ASN A 90 7.37 40.08 33.54
N ILE A 91 6.13 40.03 34.02
CA ILE A 91 5.05 39.32 33.33
C ILE A 91 4.64 40.06 32.06
N TRP A 92 4.25 41.35 32.09
CA TRP A 92 3.84 41.97 30.82
C TRP A 92 5.01 42.14 29.84
N GLU A 93 6.24 42.30 30.34
CA GLU A 93 7.44 42.33 29.50
C GLU A 93 7.72 41.00 28.80
N ALA A 94 7.36 39.87 29.39
CA ALA A 94 7.48 38.56 28.75
C ALA A 94 6.38 38.30 27.71
N PHE A 95 5.14 38.74 27.96
CA PHE A 95 3.98 38.33 27.14
C PHE A 95 3.66 39.33 26.02
N VAL A 96 3.74 40.64 26.27
CA VAL A 96 3.33 41.65 25.28
C VAL A 96 4.18 41.59 23.99
N PRO A 97 5.52 41.47 24.05
CA PRO A 97 6.33 41.34 22.85
C PRO A 97 6.02 40.09 22.02
N LYS A 98 5.37 39.09 22.63
CA LYS A 98 4.92 37.85 21.99
C LYS A 98 3.50 37.95 21.44
N GLY A 99 2.88 39.12 21.44
CA GLY A 99 1.56 39.35 20.84
C GLY A 99 0.40 39.00 21.77
N TYR A 100 0.49 39.41 23.03
CA TYR A 100 -0.62 39.35 23.99
C TYR A 100 -0.99 40.74 24.48
N ILE A 101 -2.27 40.96 24.76
CA ILE A 101 -2.73 42.14 25.51
C ILE A 101 -2.84 41.72 26.98
N MET A 102 -2.12 42.39 27.85
CA MET A 102 -2.12 42.13 29.29
C MET A 102 -2.96 43.18 30.01
N VAL A 103 -3.94 42.76 30.80
CA VAL A 103 -4.89 43.64 31.50
C VAL A 103 -4.73 43.44 33.00
N PHE A 104 -4.44 44.50 33.74
CA PHE A 104 -4.27 44.47 35.19
C PHE A 104 -5.31 45.37 35.86
N PRO A 105 -6.45 44.83 36.32
CA PRO A 105 -7.39 45.57 37.13
C PRO A 105 -6.72 46.01 38.44
N ARG A 106 -6.94 47.27 38.83
CA ARG A 106 -6.48 47.82 40.10
C ARG A 106 -7.51 47.58 41.20
N THR A 107 -7.03 47.45 42.43
CA THR A 107 -7.88 47.29 43.60
C THR A 107 -7.91 48.57 44.44
N GLU A 108 -9.08 48.97 44.93
CA GLU A 108 -9.26 50.20 45.73
C GLU A 108 -8.64 50.10 47.12
N GLY A 109 -8.06 51.20 47.62
CA GLY A 109 -8.25 51.77 48.97
C GLY A 109 -8.00 50.96 50.25
N SER A 110 -8.28 49.67 50.28
CA SER A 110 -7.73 48.67 51.18
C SER A 110 -6.72 47.85 50.40
N LEU A 111 -5.67 47.39 51.05
CA LEU A 111 -4.61 46.57 50.44
C LEU A 111 -5.09 45.19 49.91
N SER A 112 -6.41 44.97 49.78
CA SER A 112 -7.04 43.76 49.23
C SER A 112 -8.53 43.98 48.95
N PRO A 113 -9.04 43.73 47.73
CA PRO A 113 -10.47 43.52 47.47
C PRO A 113 -10.90 42.15 48.03
N SER A 114 -12.20 41.86 48.08
CA SER A 114 -12.65 40.48 48.22
C SER A 114 -12.26 39.68 46.96
N HIS A 115 -11.91 38.40 47.11
CA HIS A 115 -11.51 37.57 45.96
C HIS A 115 -12.61 37.46 44.90
N ASN A 116 -13.87 37.48 45.34
CA ASN A 116 -15.03 37.52 44.46
C ASN A 116 -15.07 38.81 43.65
N ASP A 117 -14.95 39.97 44.29
CA ASP A 117 -15.00 41.23 43.57
C ASP A 117 -13.87 41.34 42.57
N PHE A 118 -12.70 40.81 42.91
CA PHE A 118 -11.57 40.82 41.99
C PHE A 118 -11.76 39.86 40.82
N ALA A 119 -12.29 38.65 41.07
CA ALA A 119 -12.66 37.70 40.01
C ALA A 119 -13.70 38.28 39.03
N LEU A 120 -14.68 39.02 39.56
CA LEU A 120 -15.70 39.73 38.79
C LEU A 120 -15.09 40.91 38.01
N ASP A 121 -14.21 41.69 38.63
CA ASP A 121 -13.54 42.83 37.99
C ASP A 121 -12.68 42.38 36.80
N MET A 122 -11.94 41.28 36.95
CA MET A 122 -11.16 40.67 35.87
C MET A 122 -12.05 40.28 34.67
N ARG A 123 -13.16 39.61 34.94
CA ARG A 123 -14.11 39.20 33.90
C ARG A 123 -14.72 40.40 33.19
N ILE A 124 -15.27 41.35 33.96
CA ILE A 124 -15.97 42.51 33.42
C ILE A 124 -15.03 43.38 32.59
N ALA A 125 -13.78 43.55 33.01
CA ALA A 125 -12.79 44.29 32.24
C ALA A 125 -12.62 43.72 30.83
N VAL A 126 -12.43 42.40 30.71
CA VAL A 126 -12.23 41.75 29.41
C VAL A 126 -13.50 41.69 28.59
N ASP A 127 -14.64 41.31 29.19
CA ASP A 127 -15.93 41.28 28.49
C ASP A 127 -16.27 42.67 27.94
N ARG A 128 -15.96 43.73 28.69
CA ARG A 128 -16.17 45.11 28.24
C ARG A 128 -15.20 45.50 27.13
N MET A 129 -13.92 45.14 27.22
CA MET A 129 -12.96 45.37 26.12
C MET A 129 -13.39 44.67 24.82
N GLN A 130 -13.89 43.44 24.90
CA GLN A 130 -14.38 42.68 23.75
C GLN A 130 -15.67 43.27 23.17
N LEU A 131 -16.55 43.83 24.01
CA LEU A 131 -17.72 44.58 23.57
C LEU A 131 -17.34 45.91 22.87
N GLU A 132 -16.33 46.61 23.38
CA GLU A 132 -15.84 47.83 22.72
C GLU A 132 -15.20 47.51 21.35
N ASN A 133 -14.59 46.32 21.20
CA ASN A 133 -14.13 45.83 19.89
C ASN A 133 -15.30 45.62 18.92
N SER A 134 -16.35 44.90 19.35
CA SER A 134 -17.51 44.64 18.47
C SER A 134 -18.24 45.93 18.07
N ASN A 135 -18.21 46.95 18.92
CA ASN A 135 -18.74 48.28 18.64
C ASN A 135 -17.78 49.20 17.86
N ASN A 136 -16.56 48.72 17.56
CA ASN A 136 -15.56 49.43 16.77
C ASN A 136 -15.19 50.82 17.32
N THR A 137 -15.10 50.96 18.65
CA THR A 137 -15.04 52.28 19.30
C THR A 137 -13.66 52.92 19.30
N SER A 138 -12.58 52.16 19.08
CA SER A 138 -11.24 52.70 18.87
C SER A 138 -10.33 51.74 18.11
N LEU A 139 -9.26 52.29 17.51
CA LEU A 139 -8.19 51.49 16.89
C LEU A 139 -7.52 50.53 17.87
N PHE A 140 -7.51 50.85 19.17
CA PHE A 140 -7.01 49.95 20.21
C PHE A 140 -7.95 48.77 20.43
N PHE A 141 -9.26 49.01 20.61
CA PHE A 141 -10.22 47.94 20.87
C PHE A 141 -10.36 46.97 19.69
N GLN A 142 -10.17 47.45 18.45
CA GLN A 142 -10.06 46.58 17.26
C GLN A 142 -8.97 45.50 17.37
N LYS A 143 -8.00 45.67 18.28
CA LYS A 143 -6.91 44.70 18.51
C LYS A 143 -7.23 43.67 19.58
N VAL A 144 -8.37 43.78 20.28
CA VAL A 144 -8.77 42.90 21.38
C VAL A 144 -9.49 41.67 20.81
N SER A 145 -8.86 40.50 20.82
CA SER A 145 -9.49 39.26 20.35
C SER A 145 -10.59 38.75 21.30
N THR A 146 -11.50 37.93 20.78
CA THR A 146 -12.45 37.13 21.58
C THR A 146 -11.79 35.98 22.34
N ARG A 147 -10.51 35.69 22.06
CA ARG A 147 -9.72 34.69 22.78
C ARG A 147 -9.14 35.30 24.05
N SER A 148 -9.64 34.86 25.20
CA SER A 148 -9.23 35.37 26.51
C SER A 148 -8.77 34.27 27.45
N ALA A 149 -7.82 34.59 28.33
CA ALA A 149 -7.39 33.77 29.45
C ALA A 149 -7.32 34.58 30.74
N VAL A 150 -7.32 33.87 31.87
CA VAL A 150 -7.10 34.48 33.18
C VAL A 150 -5.79 33.95 33.77
N MET A 151 -4.99 34.84 34.31
CA MET A 151 -3.78 34.51 35.05
C MET A 151 -3.80 35.22 36.39
N GLY A 152 -3.16 34.67 37.42
CA GLY A 152 -3.01 35.42 38.65
C GLY A 152 -2.07 34.80 39.64
N HIS A 153 -1.57 35.64 40.55
CA HIS A 153 -0.61 35.27 41.59
C HIS A 153 -1.23 35.33 42.98
N SER A 154 -0.94 34.38 43.87
CA SER A 154 -1.36 34.43 45.28
C SER A 154 -2.89 34.56 45.39
N MET A 155 -3.39 35.56 46.10
CA MET A 155 -4.80 35.97 46.14
C MET A 155 -5.44 36.08 44.75
N GLY A 156 -4.71 36.63 43.78
CA GLY A 156 -5.12 36.72 42.38
C GLY A 156 -5.14 35.38 41.66
N GLY A 157 -4.31 34.41 42.08
CA GLY A 157 -4.35 33.02 41.60
C GLY A 157 -5.61 32.30 42.08
N GLY A 158 -6.02 32.48 43.34
CA GLY A 158 -7.33 31.99 43.80
C GLY A 158 -8.50 32.70 43.11
N SER A 159 -8.38 34.02 42.89
CA SER A 159 -9.37 34.80 42.13
C SER A 159 -9.46 34.36 40.66
N THR A 160 -8.37 33.82 40.09
CA THR A 160 -8.34 33.25 38.74
C THR A 160 -9.26 32.04 38.63
N VAL A 161 -9.23 31.15 39.64
CA VAL A 161 -10.13 30.00 39.74
C VAL A 161 -11.59 30.44 39.85
N LEU A 162 -11.89 31.38 40.74
CA LEU A 162 -13.23 31.95 40.93
C LEU A 162 -13.76 32.65 39.66
N SER A 163 -12.87 33.30 38.91
CA SER A 163 -13.26 33.97 37.66
C SER A 163 -13.65 32.92 36.62
N ALA A 164 -12.78 31.93 36.39
CA ALA A 164 -13.02 30.89 35.39
C ALA A 164 -14.18 29.94 35.72
N SER A 165 -14.48 29.73 37.00
CA SER A 165 -15.60 28.87 37.44
C SER A 165 -16.98 29.41 37.02
N SER A 166 -17.05 30.66 36.56
CA SER A 166 -18.29 31.34 36.17
C SER A 166 -18.18 32.12 34.86
N TRP A 167 -17.09 31.94 34.11
CA TRP A 167 -16.82 32.72 32.90
C TRP A 167 -16.78 31.83 31.64
N ASN A 168 -17.85 31.89 30.86
CA ASN A 168 -17.99 31.05 29.67
C ASN A 168 -17.07 31.42 28.50
N ASN A 169 -16.48 32.62 28.50
CA ASN A 169 -15.66 33.14 27.39
C ASN A 169 -14.14 32.97 27.61
N VAL A 170 -13.72 32.44 28.76
CA VAL A 170 -12.30 32.14 28.98
C VAL A 170 -11.92 30.82 28.28
N LYS A 171 -10.72 30.76 27.70
CA LYS A 171 -10.21 29.57 27.00
C LYS A 171 -9.30 28.72 27.86
N THR A 172 -8.60 29.33 28.81
CA THR A 172 -7.70 28.63 29.73
C THR A 172 -7.32 29.54 30.91
N ILE A 173 -6.79 28.94 31.99
CA ILE A 173 -6.25 29.66 33.13
C ILE A 173 -4.83 29.23 33.51
N VAL A 174 -4.10 30.16 34.14
CA VAL A 174 -2.82 29.89 34.80
C VAL A 174 -2.84 30.48 36.22
N CYS A 175 -2.70 29.61 37.22
CA CYS A 175 -2.68 29.96 38.64
C CYS A 175 -1.24 29.91 39.15
N LEU A 176 -0.67 31.04 39.54
CA LEU A 176 0.70 31.15 40.06
C LEU A 176 0.67 31.23 41.60
N ALA A 177 1.21 30.24 42.30
CA ALA A 177 1.12 30.11 43.75
C ALA A 177 -0.28 30.50 44.31
N PRO A 178 -1.37 29.84 43.84
CA PRO A 178 -2.71 30.32 44.14
C PRO A 178 -3.05 30.19 45.62
N ALA A 179 -3.44 31.30 46.25
CA ALA A 179 -4.00 31.25 47.59
C ALA A 179 -5.40 30.62 47.53
N GLU A 180 -5.67 29.65 48.40
CA GLU A 180 -7.05 29.34 48.81
C GLU A 180 -7.72 30.55 49.48
N THR A 181 -9.00 30.75 49.16
CA THR A 181 -9.69 32.03 49.32
C THR A 181 -10.96 31.91 50.15
N ASN A 182 -11.56 33.03 50.57
CA ASN A 182 -12.94 33.04 51.05
C ASN A 182 -13.80 33.98 50.16
N PRO A 183 -14.81 33.47 49.42
CA PRO A 183 -15.23 32.06 49.37
C PRO A 183 -14.18 31.15 48.74
N SER A 184 -14.28 29.85 49.02
CA SER A 184 -13.27 28.83 48.69
C SER A 184 -12.99 28.69 47.19
N ALA A 185 -11.73 28.88 46.78
CA ALA A 185 -11.28 28.62 45.42
C ALA A 185 -11.32 27.11 45.13
N VAL A 186 -11.02 26.25 46.10
CA VAL A 186 -11.25 24.79 46.02
C VAL A 186 -12.69 24.45 45.64
N THR A 187 -13.67 25.10 46.27
CA THR A 187 -15.09 24.86 45.97
C THR A 187 -15.45 25.31 44.55
N ALA A 188 -14.88 26.44 44.10
CA ALA A 188 -15.09 26.96 42.76
C ALA A 188 -14.38 26.14 41.67
N ALA A 189 -13.23 25.54 41.99
CA ALA A 189 -12.38 24.79 41.07
C ALA A 189 -13.15 23.66 40.36
N ALA A 190 -14.11 23.01 41.04
CA ALA A 190 -14.93 21.95 40.47
C ALA A 190 -15.76 22.41 39.25
N ASN A 191 -16.07 23.70 39.15
CA ASN A 191 -16.82 24.29 38.04
C ASN A 191 -15.91 24.87 36.94
N VAL A 192 -14.58 24.82 37.11
CA VAL A 192 -13.64 25.23 36.06
C VAL A 192 -13.52 24.10 35.04
N SER A 193 -14.19 24.26 33.90
CA SER A 193 -14.18 23.26 32.81
C SER A 193 -13.12 23.50 31.74
N VAL A 194 -12.41 24.64 31.81
CA VAL A 194 -11.38 25.01 30.85
C VAL A 194 -10.01 24.47 31.26
N PRO A 195 -9.09 24.24 30.31
CA PRO A 195 -7.72 23.87 30.62
C PRO A 195 -7.07 24.75 31.67
N ALA A 196 -6.44 24.16 32.67
CA ALA A 196 -5.90 24.88 33.83
C ALA A 196 -4.48 24.46 34.19
N LEU A 197 -3.59 25.43 34.31
CA LEU A 197 -2.22 25.24 34.79
C LEU A 197 -2.08 25.78 36.22
N VAL A 198 -1.61 24.96 37.14
CA VAL A 198 -1.28 25.38 38.51
C VAL A 198 0.23 25.33 38.68
N PHE A 199 0.81 26.49 38.91
CA PHE A 199 2.21 26.70 39.22
C PHE A 199 2.41 26.85 40.73
N SER A 200 3.36 26.11 41.28
CA SER A 200 3.66 26.03 42.71
C SER A 200 5.15 26.22 42.95
N GLY A 201 5.53 26.73 44.11
CA GLY A 201 6.88 26.61 44.66
C GLY A 201 6.85 25.69 45.86
N ASP A 202 7.73 24.69 45.94
CA ASP A 202 7.75 23.77 47.09
C ASP A 202 8.29 24.42 48.38
N GLY A 203 8.95 25.57 48.27
CA GLY A 203 9.39 26.43 49.36
C GLY A 203 8.43 27.58 49.68
N ASP A 204 7.24 27.63 49.06
CA ASP A 204 6.24 28.65 49.35
C ASP A 204 5.75 28.53 50.80
N ALA A 205 6.09 29.53 51.62
CA ALA A 205 5.69 29.61 53.02
C ALA A 205 4.47 30.52 53.26
N VAL A 206 4.02 31.26 52.24
CA VAL A 206 2.90 32.22 52.35
C VAL A 206 1.59 31.53 52.00
N THR A 207 1.59 30.76 50.91
CA THR A 207 0.50 29.88 50.51
C THR A 207 1.06 28.47 50.37
N PRO A 208 1.28 27.75 51.49
CA PRO A 208 1.89 26.43 51.45
C PRO A 208 1.21 25.49 50.45
N PRO A 209 1.96 24.77 49.59
CA PRO A 209 1.37 23.98 48.51
C PRO A 209 0.33 22.95 48.98
N ASN A 210 0.57 22.32 50.13
CA ASN A 210 -0.35 21.33 50.71
C ASN A 210 -1.68 21.94 51.18
N ASP A 211 -1.68 23.22 51.53
CA ASP A 211 -2.84 23.90 52.11
C ASP A 211 -3.64 24.66 51.04
N HIS A 212 -2.97 25.12 49.97
CA HIS A 212 -3.60 25.95 48.95
C HIS A 212 -3.49 25.36 47.53
N HIS A 213 -2.28 25.08 47.02
CA HIS A 213 -2.08 24.76 45.60
C HIS A 213 -2.64 23.38 45.21
N ILE A 214 -2.27 22.35 45.97
CA ILE A 214 -2.64 20.95 45.72
C ILE A 214 -4.16 20.74 45.90
N PRO A 215 -4.81 21.27 46.96
CA PRO A 215 -6.27 21.20 47.07
C PRO A 215 -7.00 21.82 45.87
N ILE A 216 -6.56 23.01 45.43
CA ILE A 216 -7.15 23.68 44.25
C ILE A 216 -6.98 22.79 43.02
N PHE A 217 -5.77 22.32 42.74
CA PHE A 217 -5.47 21.48 41.59
C PHE A 217 -6.33 20.20 41.57
N ASN A 218 -6.42 19.52 42.71
CA ASN A 218 -7.20 18.28 42.83
C ASN A 218 -8.69 18.53 42.59
N ALA A 219 -9.22 19.66 43.05
CA ALA A 219 -10.61 20.02 42.89
C ALA A 219 -10.99 20.55 41.49
N LEU A 220 -10.02 20.89 40.63
CA LEU A 220 -10.30 21.36 39.27
C LEU A 220 -11.15 20.35 38.49
N GLY A 221 -12.30 20.81 37.99
CA GLY A 221 -13.22 20.05 37.12
C GLY A 221 -12.75 19.91 35.67
N SER A 222 -11.64 20.55 35.32
CA SER A 222 -11.06 20.49 33.97
C SER A 222 -10.56 19.09 33.66
N SER A 223 -10.91 18.60 32.47
CA SER A 223 -10.37 17.35 31.92
C SER A 223 -8.92 17.47 31.44
N CYS A 224 -8.39 18.69 31.30
CA CYS A 224 -6.97 18.94 31.07
C CYS A 224 -6.45 19.92 32.13
N LYS A 225 -5.68 19.40 33.08
CA LYS A 225 -5.06 20.21 34.12
C LYS A 225 -3.62 19.77 34.31
N THR A 226 -2.75 20.72 34.63
CA THR A 226 -1.34 20.42 34.85
C THR A 226 -0.87 21.11 36.13
N PHE A 227 -0.11 20.39 36.95
CA PHE A 227 0.53 20.91 38.15
C PHE A 227 2.04 20.97 37.92
N LEU A 228 2.63 22.15 38.08
CA LEU A 228 4.07 22.38 37.94
C LEU A 228 4.60 22.94 39.25
N SER A 229 5.56 22.26 39.88
CA SER A 229 6.21 22.74 41.10
C SER A 229 7.67 23.04 40.85
N VAL A 230 8.14 24.25 41.20
CA VAL A 230 9.55 24.62 41.10
C VAL A 230 10.25 24.29 42.41
N THR A 231 11.29 23.46 42.35
CA THR A 231 12.08 23.08 43.53
C THR A 231 12.87 24.26 44.09
N GLY A 232 12.77 24.48 45.40
CA GLY A 232 13.26 25.68 46.10
C GLY A 232 12.50 26.96 45.74
N GLY A 233 11.37 26.86 45.04
CA GLY A 233 10.56 28.00 44.64
C GLY A 233 9.82 28.61 45.81
N GLY A 234 10.01 29.90 46.05
CA GLY A 234 9.28 30.69 47.04
C GLY A 234 7.85 31.04 46.64
N HIS A 235 7.16 31.87 47.42
CA HIS A 235 5.88 32.46 47.03
C HIS A 235 6.08 33.47 45.89
N CYS A 236 7.10 34.31 46.02
CA CYS A 236 7.17 35.56 45.26
C CYS A 236 8.06 35.54 44.01
N TYR A 237 8.57 34.38 43.62
CA TYR A 237 9.35 34.27 42.39
C TYR A 237 8.52 34.54 41.13
N PHE A 238 7.21 34.73 41.20
CA PHE A 238 6.41 35.16 40.04
C PHE A 238 6.39 36.69 39.84
N ALA A 239 6.65 37.45 40.90
CA ALA A 239 6.72 38.91 40.88
C ALA A 239 8.14 39.41 40.58
N ASN A 240 8.26 40.67 40.14
CA ASN A 240 9.52 41.33 39.80
C ASN A 240 10.51 41.31 40.99
N SER A 241 11.81 41.18 40.67
CA SER A 241 12.93 41.16 41.62
C SER A 241 12.94 42.31 42.63
N ASN A 242 12.42 43.48 42.22
CA ASN A 242 12.37 44.69 43.05
C ASN A 242 11.32 44.65 44.17
N PHE A 243 10.39 43.69 44.12
CA PHE A 243 9.46 43.44 45.21
C PHE A 243 10.06 42.38 46.13
N ASN A 244 10.44 42.80 47.34
CA ASN A 244 10.95 41.88 48.36
C ASN A 244 9.77 41.35 49.16
N CYS A 245 9.38 40.11 48.90
CA CYS A 245 8.37 39.38 49.66
C CYS A 245 8.96 38.09 50.23
N ASP A 246 10.23 38.15 50.62
CA ASP A 246 10.93 37.09 51.33
C ASP A 246 10.34 36.98 52.76
N PHE A 247 9.20 36.32 52.89
CA PHE A 247 8.45 36.14 54.14
C PHE A 247 9.06 35.02 55.02
N GLY A 248 10.39 34.92 55.05
CA GLY A 248 11.09 33.85 55.76
C GLY A 248 11.09 32.51 55.02
N GLU A 249 11.09 32.54 53.69
CA GLU A 249 11.11 31.35 52.83
C GLU A 249 12.43 30.61 53.04
N THR A 250 12.37 29.45 53.71
CA THR A 250 13.57 28.63 53.88
C THR A 250 13.89 27.95 52.56
N THR A 251 15.06 28.22 51.99
CA THR A 251 15.69 27.34 50.99
C THR A 251 15.96 25.99 51.66
N SER A 252 14.94 25.13 51.75
CA SER A 252 15.05 23.87 52.45
C SER A 252 15.76 22.85 51.56
N GLY A 253 17.01 22.56 51.92
CA GLY A 253 17.66 21.24 51.82
C GLY A 253 17.80 20.55 50.45
N SER A 254 17.34 21.11 49.34
CA SER A 254 17.53 20.51 48.02
C SER A 254 18.95 20.82 47.50
N THR A 255 19.60 19.84 46.87
CA THR A 255 20.96 19.95 46.34
C THR A 255 21.09 20.88 45.13
N ILE A 256 20.00 21.55 44.72
CA ILE A 256 19.94 22.45 43.57
C ILE A 256 19.21 23.73 43.97
N SER A 257 19.99 24.81 44.15
CA SER A 257 19.46 26.16 44.33
C SER A 257 19.34 26.84 42.97
N LEU A 258 18.13 26.88 42.39
CA LEU A 258 17.82 27.80 41.28
C LEU A 258 17.81 29.24 41.80
N SER A 259 18.40 30.17 41.05
CA SER A 259 18.26 31.60 41.34
C SER A 259 16.82 32.06 41.10
N ARG A 260 16.40 33.13 41.77
CA ARG A 260 15.05 33.70 41.58
C ARG A 260 14.76 34.06 40.11
N ALA A 261 15.77 34.50 39.36
CA ALA A 261 15.62 34.80 37.93
C ALA A 261 15.34 33.53 37.11
N GLU A 262 16.03 32.43 37.37
CA GLU A 262 15.78 31.15 36.69
C GLU A 262 14.37 30.62 37.02
N GLN A 263 13.93 30.75 38.28
CA GLN A 263 12.56 30.38 38.68
C GLN A 263 11.50 31.25 37.96
N GLN A 264 11.78 32.56 37.81
CA GLN A 264 10.94 33.51 37.06
C GLN A 264 10.81 33.12 35.59
N ASP A 265 11.94 32.81 34.94
CA ASP A 265 11.99 32.45 33.52
C ASP A 265 11.19 31.17 33.26
N ILE A 266 11.36 30.15 34.11
CA ILE A 266 10.58 28.90 34.02
C ILE A 266 9.08 29.17 34.07
N ALA A 267 8.62 29.96 35.04
CA ALA A 267 7.19 30.25 35.17
C ALA A 267 6.63 31.02 33.97
N GLN A 268 7.40 31.99 33.44
CA GLN A 268 7.00 32.81 32.30
C GLN A 268 6.96 32.00 31.01
N ASP A 269 8.02 31.25 30.71
CA ASP A 269 8.15 30.46 29.48
C ASP A 269 7.07 29.38 29.41
N MET A 270 6.85 28.65 30.50
CA MET A 270 5.83 27.62 30.55
C MET A 270 4.42 28.18 30.42
N SER A 271 4.15 29.32 31.07
CA SER A 271 2.87 30.00 30.93
C SER A 271 2.67 30.54 29.51
N LEU A 272 3.74 31.01 28.85
CA LEU A 272 3.71 31.47 27.48
C LEU A 272 3.42 30.32 26.51
N ILE A 273 4.04 29.15 26.70
CA ILE A 273 3.75 27.97 25.88
C ILE A 273 2.31 27.51 26.10
N TRP A 274 1.87 27.45 27.35
CA TRP A 274 0.49 27.10 27.70
C TRP A 274 -0.53 28.01 27.01
N PHE A 275 -0.33 29.33 27.05
CA PHE A 275 -1.21 30.26 26.35
C PHE A 275 -1.06 30.21 24.84
N ASN A 276 0.14 29.99 24.29
CA ASN A 276 0.29 29.83 22.84
C ASN A 276 -0.55 28.65 22.35
N PHE A 277 -0.56 27.54 23.09
CA PHE A 277 -1.35 26.37 22.76
C PHE A 277 -2.87 26.65 22.75
N TYR A 278 -3.39 27.30 23.79
CA TYR A 278 -4.84 27.49 23.95
C TYR A 278 -5.41 28.78 23.36
N LEU A 279 -4.56 29.77 23.09
CA LEU A 279 -4.97 31.09 22.60
C LEU A 279 -4.47 31.41 21.19
N LYS A 280 -3.47 30.72 20.65
CA LYS A 280 -2.97 30.97 19.29
C LYS A 280 -3.22 29.77 18.38
N SER A 281 -3.40 30.08 17.11
CA SER A 281 -3.71 29.13 16.03
C SER A 281 -2.49 28.34 15.52
N ASN A 282 -1.34 28.44 16.20
CA ASN A 282 -0.11 27.76 15.82
C ASN A 282 0.23 26.81 16.96
N CYS A 283 -0.08 25.53 16.79
CA CYS A 283 0.07 24.51 17.81
C CYS A 283 1.56 24.13 17.89
N PRO A 284 2.32 24.47 18.95
CA PRO A 284 3.61 23.81 19.18
C PRO A 284 3.34 22.32 19.43
N SER A 285 4.22 21.44 18.98
CA SER A 285 4.06 20.02 19.27
C SER A 285 4.22 19.78 20.78
N TRP A 286 3.54 18.77 21.33
CA TRP A 286 3.79 18.32 22.71
C TRP A 286 5.27 18.01 22.93
N ASP A 287 5.94 17.50 21.89
CA ASP A 287 7.38 17.24 21.91
C ASP A 287 8.18 18.55 22.05
N GLU A 288 7.80 19.64 21.39
CA GLU A 288 8.41 20.97 21.62
C GLU A 288 8.20 21.48 23.05
N PHE A 289 7.01 21.25 23.64
CA PHE A 289 6.75 21.59 25.04
C PHE A 289 7.57 20.72 26.00
N LEU A 290 7.63 19.41 25.79
CA LEU A 290 8.44 18.48 26.60
C LEU A 290 9.94 18.70 26.42
N ASP A 291 10.43 19.03 25.23
CA ASP A 291 11.85 19.28 24.96
C ASP A 291 12.27 20.60 25.63
N SER A 292 11.40 21.62 25.63
CA SER A 292 11.62 22.83 26.43
C SER A 292 11.65 22.55 27.95
N LEU A 293 10.77 21.68 28.44
CA LEU A 293 10.76 21.18 29.83
C LEU A 293 12.01 20.37 30.18
N GLN A 294 12.56 19.61 29.22
CA GLN A 294 13.77 18.81 29.40
C GLN A 294 15.03 19.68 29.45
N THR A 295 15.04 20.84 28.79
CA THR A 295 16.16 21.79 28.87
C THR A 295 16.22 22.60 30.16
N SER A 296 15.11 22.71 30.91
CA SER A 296 15.03 23.46 32.18
C SER A 296 14.90 22.60 33.45
N THR A 297 15.05 21.27 33.34
CA THR A 297 14.69 20.33 34.42
C THR A 297 15.21 20.77 35.79
N ARG A 298 14.29 20.96 36.75
CA ARG A 298 14.10 20.05 37.89
C ARG A 298 12.63 19.94 38.33
N PHE A 299 12.19 18.68 38.44
CA PHE A 299 10.94 18.13 38.99
C PHE A 299 9.63 18.85 38.67
N VAL A 300 9.05 18.47 37.53
CA VAL A 300 7.64 18.67 37.21
C VAL A 300 6.91 17.35 37.42
N GLU A 301 6.01 17.26 38.39
CA GLU A 301 5.03 16.17 38.47
C GLU A 301 3.87 16.48 37.51
N ASN A 302 4.06 16.18 36.22
CA ASN A 302 3.01 16.31 35.21
C ASN A 302 1.99 15.18 35.38
N GLN A 303 0.89 15.42 36.09
CA GLN A 303 -0.30 14.60 35.96
C GLN A 303 -1.32 15.22 35.00
N GLN A 304 -1.64 14.42 33.97
CA GLN A 304 -2.82 14.45 33.10
C GLN A 304 -3.06 15.69 32.23
N CYS A 305 -2.34 15.74 31.12
CA CYS A 305 -3.00 16.13 29.88
C CYS A 305 -2.55 15.24 28.71
N ASN A 306 -3.18 14.08 28.52
CA ASN A 306 -2.99 13.25 27.32
C ASN A 306 -3.64 13.88 26.05
N LEU A 307 -3.85 15.21 26.02
CA LEU A 307 -4.69 15.89 25.02
C LEU A 307 -4.01 17.02 24.22
N LEU A 308 -2.80 17.49 24.54
CA LEU A 308 -2.19 18.64 23.81
C LEU A 308 -1.57 18.31 22.43
N SER A 309 -1.65 17.08 21.89
CA SER A 309 -1.24 16.82 20.51
C SER A 309 -2.33 16.07 19.79
N LEU A 310 -2.86 16.68 18.74
CA LEU A 310 -3.65 15.95 17.77
C LEU A 310 -2.70 14.99 17.06
N SER A 311 -3.01 13.71 17.14
CA SER A 311 -2.40 12.63 16.38
C SER A 311 -3.52 11.75 15.82
N ALA A 312 -3.24 10.86 14.88
CA ALA A 312 -4.24 9.89 14.45
C ALA A 312 -3.59 8.57 14.07
N SER A 313 -4.37 7.50 14.17
CA SER A 313 -4.04 6.24 13.53
C SER A 313 -4.91 6.06 12.29
N VAL A 314 -4.31 5.59 11.21
CA VAL A 314 -5.00 5.29 9.95
C VAL A 314 -4.86 3.83 9.61
N TYR A 315 -5.93 3.24 9.10
CA TYR A 315 -5.93 1.88 8.55
C TYR A 315 -6.83 1.81 7.32
N SER A 316 -6.61 0.81 6.47
CA SER A 316 -7.35 0.62 5.23
C SER A 316 -7.85 -0.81 5.07
N ASN A 317 -8.93 -0.94 4.29
CA ASN A 317 -9.34 -2.20 3.68
C ASN A 317 -8.97 -2.14 2.20
N ALA A 318 -8.37 -3.21 1.70
CA ALA A 318 -7.93 -3.31 0.32
C ALA A 318 -9.10 -3.18 -0.66
N ALA A 319 -8.83 -2.58 -1.82
CA ALA A 319 -9.71 -2.69 -2.98
C ALA A 319 -9.55 -4.08 -3.62
N ASN A 320 -10.56 -4.57 -4.32
CA ASN A 320 -10.54 -5.84 -5.02
C ASN A 320 -10.48 -5.65 -6.53
N CYS A 321 -9.66 -6.44 -7.21
CA CYS A 321 -9.62 -6.53 -8.66
C CYS A 321 -9.48 -5.16 -9.38
N GLN A 322 -8.70 -4.23 -8.81
CA GLN A 322 -8.56 -2.84 -9.29
C GLN A 322 -9.86 -2.01 -9.28
N GLN A 323 -10.91 -2.49 -8.63
CA GLN A 323 -12.15 -1.72 -8.45
C GLN A 323 -11.97 -0.63 -7.39
N SER A 324 -12.96 0.24 -7.28
CA SER A 324 -13.01 1.32 -6.28
C SER A 324 -13.95 0.92 -5.14
N ASP A 325 -13.65 -0.18 -4.48
CA ASP A 325 -14.42 -0.76 -3.37
C ASP A 325 -13.63 -0.81 -2.05
N GLY A 326 -12.39 -0.31 -2.05
CA GLY A 326 -11.57 -0.16 -0.84
C GLY A 326 -12.09 0.94 0.09
N SER A 327 -11.50 1.02 1.28
CA SER A 327 -11.83 2.05 2.26
C SER A 327 -10.63 2.43 3.11
N ALA A 328 -10.63 3.63 3.66
CA ALA A 328 -9.65 4.08 4.65
C ALA A 328 -10.36 4.76 5.83
N THR A 329 -9.90 4.52 7.04
CA THR A 329 -10.46 5.09 8.27
C THR A 329 -9.37 5.75 9.10
N ALA A 330 -9.66 6.94 9.60
CA ALA A 330 -8.81 7.70 10.51
C ALA A 330 -9.42 7.79 11.91
N THR A 331 -8.61 7.50 12.93
CA THR A 331 -9.00 7.60 14.34
C THR A 331 -8.13 8.63 15.04
N PRO A 332 -8.63 9.84 15.32
CA PRO A 332 -7.87 10.85 16.05
C PRO A 332 -7.65 10.47 17.51
N ASN A 333 -6.48 10.81 18.04
CA ASN A 333 -6.08 10.71 19.44
C ASN A 333 -5.54 12.07 19.91
N GLY A 334 -6.04 12.59 21.03
CA GLY A 334 -5.72 13.95 21.48
C GLY A 334 -6.47 15.05 20.70
N GLY A 335 -6.14 16.32 20.94
CA GLY A 335 -6.87 17.46 20.37
C GLY A 335 -8.24 17.71 21.02
N LEU A 336 -8.94 18.76 20.59
CA LEU A 336 -10.28 19.12 21.10
C LEU A 336 -11.38 18.72 20.11
N ALA A 337 -12.30 17.85 20.53
CA ALA A 337 -13.49 17.52 19.73
C ALA A 337 -14.46 18.73 19.60
N PRO A 338 -15.28 18.82 18.53
CA PRO A 338 -15.41 17.88 17.41
C PRO A 338 -14.26 17.95 16.40
N TYR A 339 -14.03 16.85 15.67
CA TYR A 339 -13.05 16.76 14.59
C TYR A 339 -13.72 16.88 13.23
N THR A 340 -13.03 17.52 12.28
CA THR A 340 -13.39 17.53 10.85
C THR A 340 -12.35 16.78 10.04
N TYR A 341 -12.78 16.16 8.95
CA TYR A 341 -11.93 15.36 8.05
C TYR A 341 -12.01 15.94 6.64
N LEU A 342 -10.91 15.83 5.90
CA LEU A 342 -10.87 16.06 4.46
C LEU A 342 -9.91 15.07 3.82
N TRP A 343 -10.45 14.14 3.05
CA TRP A 343 -9.68 13.19 2.25
C TRP A 343 -9.30 13.81 0.91
N ASP A 344 -8.12 13.46 0.40
CA ASP A 344 -7.63 13.87 -0.93
C ASP A 344 -8.14 12.96 -2.08
N ASP A 345 -9.19 12.20 -1.82
CA ASP A 345 -9.86 11.38 -2.82
C ASP A 345 -10.68 12.24 -3.81
N ASN A 346 -11.10 11.65 -4.93
CA ASN A 346 -11.85 12.37 -5.96
C ASN A 346 -13.16 13.00 -5.47
N ALA A 347 -13.79 12.41 -4.43
CA ALA A 347 -15.03 12.92 -3.88
C ALA A 347 -14.81 13.91 -2.72
N ALA A 348 -13.56 14.16 -2.30
CA ALA A 348 -13.19 15.02 -1.19
C ALA A 348 -14.03 14.72 0.06
N GLN A 349 -14.07 13.44 0.46
CA GLN A 349 -14.94 12.96 1.54
C GLN A 349 -14.56 13.64 2.87
N THR A 350 -15.56 13.88 3.74
CA THR A 350 -15.39 14.63 5.00
C THR A 350 -15.74 13.85 6.25
N THR A 351 -15.84 12.53 6.14
CA THR A 351 -16.13 11.61 7.25
C THR A 351 -14.85 10.92 7.74
N ALA A 352 -14.90 10.37 8.96
CA ALA A 352 -13.76 9.63 9.54
C ALA A 352 -13.33 8.43 8.69
N THR A 353 -14.29 7.82 7.97
CA THR A 353 -14.04 6.77 6.98
C THR A 353 -14.35 7.30 5.59
N ALA A 354 -13.40 7.15 4.67
CA ALA A 354 -13.60 7.28 3.23
C ALA A 354 -13.83 5.90 2.62
N THR A 355 -14.85 5.75 1.79
CA THR A 355 -15.20 4.49 1.11
C THR A 355 -15.17 4.66 -0.40
N GLY A 356 -15.23 3.55 -1.13
CA GLY A 356 -15.24 3.56 -2.59
C GLY A 356 -13.89 3.96 -3.18
N LEU A 357 -12.79 3.61 -2.49
CA LEU A 357 -11.44 3.99 -2.87
C LEU A 357 -10.83 2.92 -3.79
N ALA A 358 -10.20 3.36 -4.88
CA ALA A 358 -9.31 2.50 -5.66
C ALA A 358 -8.00 2.26 -4.90
N ALA A 359 -7.24 1.24 -5.30
CA ALA A 359 -5.89 1.05 -4.78
C ALA A 359 -5.01 2.28 -5.07
N GLY A 360 -4.34 2.79 -4.05
CA GLY A 360 -3.62 4.06 -4.11
C GLY A 360 -3.19 4.57 -2.73
N THR A 361 -2.48 5.69 -2.70
CA THR A 361 -2.11 6.38 -1.48
C THR A 361 -3.00 7.59 -1.31
N TYR A 362 -3.60 7.73 -0.12
CA TYR A 362 -4.50 8.80 0.25
C TYR A 362 -3.99 9.53 1.48
N HIS A 363 -4.29 10.83 1.54
CA HIS A 363 -4.03 11.69 2.68
C HIS A 363 -5.35 12.13 3.28
N VAL A 364 -5.39 12.14 4.61
CA VAL A 364 -6.51 12.72 5.37
C VAL A 364 -5.99 13.88 6.18
N THR A 365 -6.60 15.05 5.97
CA THR A 365 -6.42 16.19 6.87
C THR A 365 -7.45 16.09 7.97
N ILE A 366 -7.00 16.04 9.22
CA ILE A 366 -7.85 15.97 10.40
C ILE A 366 -7.65 17.26 11.17
N THR A 367 -8.74 17.98 11.45
CA THR A 367 -8.70 19.26 12.17
C THR A 367 -9.57 19.18 13.41
N ASP A 368 -9.05 19.65 14.54
CA ASP A 368 -9.79 19.73 15.80
C ASP A 368 -10.55 21.06 15.95
N ALA A 369 -11.33 21.20 17.03
CA ALA A 369 -12.16 22.39 17.30
C ALA A 369 -11.34 23.67 17.57
N ASN A 370 -10.05 23.54 17.88
CA ASN A 370 -9.13 24.67 18.06
C ASN A 370 -8.44 25.08 16.74
N GLY A 371 -8.68 24.32 15.66
CA GLY A 371 -8.07 24.56 14.36
C GLY A 371 -6.70 23.89 14.18
N CYS A 372 -6.24 23.07 15.13
CA CYS A 372 -5.03 22.26 14.94
C CYS A 372 -5.31 21.22 13.87
N SER A 373 -4.47 21.16 12.83
CA SER A 373 -4.63 20.21 11.72
C SER A 373 -3.41 19.31 11.61
N ILE A 374 -3.64 18.02 11.43
CA ILE A 374 -2.62 17.03 11.04
C ILE A 374 -2.96 16.43 9.68
N VAL A 375 -1.94 15.92 9.00
CA VAL A 375 -2.10 15.16 7.76
C VAL A 375 -1.54 13.76 7.99
N GLU A 376 -2.39 12.75 7.86
CA GLU A 376 -1.98 11.35 7.88
C GLU A 376 -2.02 10.75 6.48
N VAL A 377 -1.16 9.76 6.25
CA VAL A 377 -1.05 9.05 4.98
C VAL A 377 -1.41 7.58 5.14
N VAL A 378 -2.23 7.05 4.23
CA VAL A 378 -2.63 5.64 4.22
C VAL A 378 -2.62 5.10 2.79
N THR A 379 -2.14 3.86 2.64
CA THR A 379 -2.16 3.17 1.36
C THR A 379 -3.29 2.13 1.36
N VAL A 380 -4.18 2.23 0.38
CA VAL A 380 -5.17 1.20 0.05
C VAL A 380 -4.50 0.23 -0.93
N SER A 381 -4.27 -0.99 -0.49
CA SER A 381 -3.70 -2.04 -1.36
C SER A 381 -4.75 -2.60 -2.33
N ASN A 382 -4.30 -3.33 -3.34
CA ASN A 382 -5.16 -4.09 -4.25
C ASN A 382 -5.05 -5.59 -3.95
N THR A 383 -6.17 -6.23 -3.67
CA THR A 383 -6.28 -7.69 -3.67
C THR A 383 -6.39 -8.15 -5.12
N GLY A 384 -5.32 -8.74 -5.64
CA GLY A 384 -5.29 -9.33 -6.99
C GLY A 384 -6.16 -10.59 -7.10
N GLY A 385 -6.35 -11.08 -8.33
CA GLY A 385 -7.08 -12.32 -8.57
C GLY A 385 -6.34 -13.59 -8.13
N PRO A 386 -7.01 -14.75 -8.20
CA PRO A 386 -6.43 -16.02 -7.78
C PRO A 386 -5.20 -16.37 -8.63
N SER A 387 -4.28 -17.15 -8.05
CA SER A 387 -3.21 -17.85 -8.77
C SER A 387 -3.52 -19.34 -8.81
N ALA A 388 -3.10 -20.08 -9.85
CA ALA A 388 -3.38 -21.51 -9.93
C ALA A 388 -2.20 -22.32 -10.45
N VAL A 389 -2.06 -23.54 -9.92
CA VAL A 389 -1.20 -24.58 -10.48
C VAL A 389 -2.05 -25.45 -11.40
N VAL A 390 -1.64 -25.58 -12.66
CA VAL A 390 -2.35 -26.37 -13.68
C VAL A 390 -1.56 -27.64 -13.96
N ASN A 391 -2.16 -28.79 -13.65
CA ASN A 391 -1.58 -30.10 -13.93
C ASN A 391 -2.34 -30.77 -15.06
N VAL A 392 -1.66 -31.02 -16.18
CA VAL A 392 -2.25 -31.65 -17.36
C VAL A 392 -1.82 -33.10 -17.43
N ASN A 393 -2.77 -33.99 -17.74
CA ASN A 393 -2.51 -35.35 -18.16
C ASN A 393 -2.81 -35.44 -19.65
N ASP A 394 -1.79 -35.67 -20.45
CA ASP A 394 -1.90 -35.78 -21.90
C ASP A 394 -2.70 -37.00 -22.36
N ALA A 395 -3.21 -36.95 -23.59
CA ALA A 395 -3.86 -38.11 -24.19
C ALA A 395 -2.83 -39.20 -24.46
N VAL A 396 -3.18 -40.44 -24.13
CA VAL A 396 -2.26 -41.58 -24.17
C VAL A 396 -2.18 -42.22 -25.56
N CYS A 397 -3.25 -42.10 -26.35
CA CYS A 397 -3.35 -42.58 -27.72
C CYS A 397 -3.62 -41.41 -28.66
N ASN A 398 -3.17 -41.54 -29.92
CA ASN A 398 -3.58 -40.61 -30.96
C ASN A 398 -5.11 -40.65 -31.15
N GLY A 399 -5.76 -39.49 -31.13
CA GLY A 399 -7.22 -39.36 -31.14
C GLY A 399 -7.89 -39.68 -29.80
N GLY A 400 -7.11 -39.89 -28.73
CA GLY A 400 -7.60 -40.11 -27.37
C GLY A 400 -7.93 -38.80 -26.64
N THR A 401 -8.25 -38.90 -25.35
CA THR A 401 -8.50 -37.73 -24.49
C THR A 401 -7.58 -37.69 -23.28
N GLY A 402 -7.07 -36.50 -22.96
CA GLY A 402 -6.39 -36.17 -21.72
C GLY A 402 -7.33 -35.56 -20.68
N SER A 403 -6.76 -35.02 -19.60
CA SER A 403 -7.49 -34.32 -18.53
C SER A 403 -6.64 -33.20 -17.92
N VAL A 404 -7.28 -32.29 -17.18
CA VAL A 404 -6.61 -31.23 -16.43
C VAL A 404 -7.12 -31.20 -15.00
N ASN A 405 -6.21 -30.92 -14.06
CA ASN A 405 -6.54 -30.59 -12.68
C ASN A 405 -5.95 -29.23 -12.33
N VAL A 406 -6.82 -28.30 -11.92
CA VAL A 406 -6.47 -26.90 -11.63
C VAL A 406 -6.60 -26.69 -10.12
N THR A 407 -5.51 -26.32 -9.47
CA THR A 407 -5.46 -26.07 -8.03
C THR A 407 -5.22 -24.59 -7.76
N PRO A 408 -6.28 -23.79 -7.52
CA PRO A 408 -6.13 -22.37 -7.21
C PRO A 408 -5.68 -22.10 -5.77
N THR A 409 -5.08 -20.93 -5.58
CA THR A 409 -4.65 -20.33 -4.31
C THR A 409 -5.16 -18.88 -4.27
N GLY A 410 -5.56 -18.41 -3.08
CA GLY A 410 -6.20 -17.11 -2.90
C GLY A 410 -7.44 -17.19 -1.99
N ASN A 411 -8.37 -16.25 -2.16
CA ASN A 411 -9.59 -16.16 -1.34
C ASN A 411 -10.68 -17.12 -1.85
N GLY A 412 -10.70 -18.35 -1.34
CA GLY A 412 -11.78 -19.31 -1.66
C GLY A 412 -13.13 -18.94 -1.02
N PRO A 413 -14.26 -19.53 -1.48
CA PRO A 413 -14.37 -20.58 -2.50
C PRO A 413 -14.08 -20.10 -3.93
N PHE A 414 -13.71 -21.04 -4.80
CA PHE A 414 -13.39 -20.78 -6.20
C PHE A 414 -14.45 -21.37 -7.14
N THR A 415 -14.72 -20.67 -8.23
CA THR A 415 -15.52 -21.16 -9.37
C THR A 415 -14.65 -21.28 -10.62
N TYR A 416 -15.02 -22.18 -11.53
CA TYR A 416 -14.26 -22.49 -12.74
C TYR A 416 -15.17 -22.36 -13.96
N ASP A 417 -14.69 -21.69 -15.01
CA ASP A 417 -15.28 -21.72 -16.34
C ASP A 417 -14.27 -22.33 -17.33
N TYR A 418 -14.63 -23.48 -17.87
CA TYR A 418 -13.86 -24.19 -18.91
C TYR A 418 -14.39 -23.89 -20.32
N PHE A 419 -15.24 -22.88 -20.48
CA PHE A 419 -15.80 -22.43 -21.77
C PHE A 419 -16.53 -23.54 -22.54
N GLY A 420 -17.20 -24.44 -21.80
CA GLY A 420 -17.96 -25.57 -22.35
C GLY A 420 -17.18 -26.88 -22.49
N GLU A 421 -15.88 -26.88 -22.18
CA GLU A 421 -15.04 -28.08 -22.24
C GLU A 421 -15.21 -28.98 -21.01
N ASN A 422 -15.01 -30.29 -21.19
CA ASN A 422 -15.01 -31.25 -20.09
C ASN A 422 -13.57 -31.47 -19.60
N PRO A 423 -13.17 -30.96 -18.42
CA PRO A 423 -11.78 -31.04 -17.95
C PRO A 423 -11.29 -32.47 -17.69
N SER A 424 -12.19 -33.46 -17.63
CA SER A 424 -11.83 -34.88 -17.48
C SER A 424 -11.68 -35.63 -18.82
N SER A 425 -11.98 -34.98 -19.95
CA SER A 425 -11.94 -35.60 -21.28
C SER A 425 -11.72 -34.53 -22.36
N LEU A 426 -10.45 -34.16 -22.55
CA LEU A 426 -10.01 -33.12 -23.49
C LEU A 426 -9.23 -33.76 -24.65
N SER A 427 -9.58 -33.43 -25.89
CA SER A 427 -8.74 -33.79 -27.05
C SER A 427 -7.41 -33.03 -27.03
N ALA A 428 -6.45 -33.42 -27.88
CA ALA A 428 -5.23 -32.62 -28.05
C ALA A 428 -5.56 -31.20 -28.55
N GLY A 429 -5.01 -30.18 -27.88
CA GLY A 429 -5.36 -28.78 -28.14
C GLY A 429 -4.87 -27.81 -27.07
N ASN A 430 -5.10 -26.52 -27.31
CA ASN A 430 -4.84 -25.45 -26.35
C ASN A 430 -6.15 -25.05 -25.66
N TYR A 431 -6.11 -24.97 -24.35
CA TYR A 431 -7.27 -24.70 -23.51
C TYR A 431 -6.99 -23.55 -22.55
N THR A 432 -8.06 -22.90 -22.11
CA THR A 432 -8.03 -21.88 -21.08
C THR A 432 -9.11 -22.19 -20.06
N VAL A 433 -8.81 -21.94 -18.80
CA VAL A 433 -9.78 -21.95 -17.70
C VAL A 433 -9.78 -20.59 -17.03
N GLU A 434 -10.95 -20.04 -16.79
CA GLU A 434 -11.14 -18.89 -15.93
C GLU A 434 -11.46 -19.37 -14.51
N VAL A 435 -10.70 -18.91 -13.54
CA VAL A 435 -10.96 -19.18 -12.12
C VAL A 435 -11.34 -17.88 -11.44
N THR A 436 -12.50 -17.86 -10.78
CA THR A 436 -12.98 -16.71 -10.02
C THR A 436 -12.97 -17.03 -8.53
N ASP A 437 -12.53 -16.09 -7.71
CA ASP A 437 -12.45 -16.22 -6.25
C ASP A 437 -13.70 -15.67 -5.54
N ALA A 438 -13.73 -15.73 -4.21
CA ALA A 438 -14.87 -15.29 -3.41
C ALA A 438 -15.13 -13.77 -3.45
N ASN A 439 -14.11 -12.98 -3.79
CA ASN A 439 -14.21 -11.53 -3.94
C ASN A 439 -14.62 -11.13 -5.36
N GLY A 440 -14.88 -12.10 -6.24
CA GLY A 440 -15.25 -11.86 -7.64
C GLY A 440 -14.06 -11.51 -8.53
N CYS A 441 -12.82 -11.74 -8.08
CA CYS A 441 -11.65 -11.55 -8.92
C CYS A 441 -11.39 -12.79 -9.77
N SER A 442 -11.18 -12.58 -11.07
CA SER A 442 -10.97 -13.66 -12.04
C SER A 442 -9.55 -13.69 -12.59
N GLY A 443 -9.04 -14.89 -12.83
CA GLY A 443 -7.74 -15.15 -13.46
C GLY A 443 -7.87 -16.20 -14.57
N ASN A 444 -7.19 -15.98 -15.69
CA ASN A 444 -7.17 -16.89 -16.83
C ASN A 444 -5.87 -17.72 -16.84
N PHE A 445 -6.01 -19.04 -16.94
CA PHE A 445 -4.88 -19.97 -16.98
C PHE A 445 -4.95 -20.80 -18.26
N SER A 446 -3.89 -20.74 -19.07
CA SER A 446 -3.82 -21.48 -20.33
C SER A 446 -2.91 -22.71 -20.19
N PHE A 447 -3.28 -23.78 -20.88
CA PHE A 447 -2.53 -25.03 -20.91
C PHE A 447 -2.75 -25.77 -22.22
N THR A 448 -1.90 -26.75 -22.50
CA THR A 448 -1.95 -27.55 -23.74
C THR A 448 -2.07 -29.02 -23.37
N VAL A 449 -3.01 -29.71 -24.00
CA VAL A 449 -3.11 -31.17 -23.99
C VAL A 449 -2.47 -31.67 -25.28
N THR A 450 -1.54 -32.61 -25.16
CA THR A 450 -0.85 -33.23 -26.30
C THR A 450 -1.29 -34.69 -26.49
N GLU A 451 -0.98 -35.25 -27.64
CA GLU A 451 -1.17 -36.67 -27.96
C GLU A 451 0.04 -37.22 -28.74
N PRO A 452 0.31 -38.54 -28.68
CA PRO A 452 1.30 -39.17 -29.55
C PRO A 452 0.93 -39.08 -31.03
N SER A 453 1.93 -39.20 -31.90
CA SER A 453 1.67 -39.41 -33.33
C SER A 453 0.95 -40.74 -33.57
N ALA A 454 0.13 -40.81 -34.62
CA ALA A 454 -0.54 -42.05 -35.00
C ALA A 454 0.47 -43.16 -35.31
N ILE A 455 0.15 -44.40 -34.90
CA ILE A 455 0.91 -45.58 -35.33
C ILE A 455 0.84 -45.66 -36.85
N SER A 456 1.96 -45.92 -37.47
CA SER A 456 2.13 -46.10 -38.91
C SER A 456 2.97 -47.35 -39.17
N SER A 457 2.68 -48.06 -40.25
CA SER A 457 3.42 -49.24 -40.68
C SER A 457 3.73 -49.12 -42.16
N ASN A 458 4.99 -49.28 -42.53
CA ASN A 458 5.43 -49.36 -43.92
C ASN A 458 6.05 -50.74 -44.16
N GLY A 459 5.51 -51.48 -45.13
CA GLY A 459 5.88 -52.87 -45.38
C GLY A 459 6.41 -53.11 -46.79
N ASN A 460 7.48 -53.90 -46.87
CA ASN A 460 7.99 -54.48 -48.11
C ASN A 460 7.51 -55.92 -48.24
N VAL A 461 6.82 -56.25 -49.32
CA VAL A 461 6.20 -57.56 -49.55
C VAL A 461 6.94 -58.29 -50.66
N SER A 462 7.35 -59.53 -50.41
CA SER A 462 7.84 -60.44 -51.43
C SER A 462 6.78 -61.48 -51.76
N ASP A 463 6.48 -61.63 -53.05
CA ASP A 463 5.49 -62.57 -53.57
C ASP A 463 5.89 -64.03 -53.32
N ALA A 464 4.89 -64.92 -53.21
CA ALA A 464 5.07 -66.35 -53.03
C ALA A 464 5.19 -67.06 -54.39
N SER A 465 6.16 -67.96 -54.56
CA SER A 465 6.30 -68.78 -55.75
C SER A 465 5.08 -69.70 -55.96
N ALA A 466 4.70 -69.95 -57.21
CA ALA A 466 3.45 -70.66 -57.54
C ALA A 466 3.33 -72.08 -56.96
N ALA A 467 4.43 -72.67 -56.48
CA ALA A 467 4.49 -74.01 -55.92
C ALA A 467 4.84 -74.06 -54.41
N ASN A 468 5.19 -72.93 -53.78
CA ASN A 468 5.63 -72.89 -52.38
C ASN A 468 4.99 -71.74 -51.59
N ASN A 469 4.92 -71.87 -50.28
CA ASN A 469 4.57 -70.77 -49.38
C ASN A 469 5.86 -70.08 -48.94
N ASP A 470 6.54 -69.37 -49.85
CA ASP A 470 7.83 -68.70 -49.60
C ASP A 470 7.73 -67.16 -49.64
N GLY A 471 6.52 -66.60 -49.69
CA GLY A 471 6.30 -65.15 -49.58
C GLY A 471 6.70 -64.61 -48.21
N ALA A 472 6.98 -63.31 -48.14
CA ALA A 472 7.37 -62.65 -46.90
C ALA A 472 6.85 -61.21 -46.84
N ILE A 473 6.64 -60.71 -45.63
CA ILE A 473 6.28 -59.31 -45.36
C ILE A 473 7.26 -58.80 -44.30
N ASN A 474 8.06 -57.79 -44.66
CA ASN A 474 8.94 -57.09 -43.75
C ASN A 474 8.35 -55.71 -43.45
N ILE A 475 8.03 -55.40 -42.20
CA ILE A 475 7.41 -54.12 -41.83
C ILE A 475 8.34 -53.28 -40.96
N SER A 476 8.14 -51.97 -41.05
CA SER A 476 8.75 -50.98 -40.16
C SER A 476 7.65 -50.14 -39.53
N VAL A 477 7.66 -50.00 -38.20
CA VAL A 477 6.63 -49.29 -37.43
C VAL A 477 7.17 -47.98 -36.88
N SER A 478 6.38 -46.90 -36.96
CA SER A 478 6.68 -45.62 -36.32
C SER A 478 5.43 -44.94 -35.77
N GLY A 479 5.59 -44.00 -34.83
CA GLY A 479 4.47 -43.38 -34.10
C GLY A 479 3.89 -44.26 -32.99
N GLY A 480 2.95 -43.75 -32.21
CA GLY A 480 2.53 -44.37 -30.94
C GLY A 480 3.68 -44.42 -29.92
N THR A 481 3.56 -45.30 -28.92
CA THR A 481 4.56 -45.47 -27.85
C THR A 481 5.16 -46.88 -27.87
N ALA A 482 6.44 -47.00 -28.24
CA ALA A 482 7.16 -48.28 -28.21
C ALA A 482 7.30 -48.84 -26.77
N PRO A 483 7.44 -50.17 -26.57
CA PRO A 483 7.50 -51.24 -27.56
C PRO A 483 6.14 -51.60 -28.20
N TYR A 484 6.17 -52.26 -29.36
CA TYR A 484 4.98 -52.72 -30.08
C TYR A 484 4.80 -54.24 -29.95
N THR A 485 3.55 -54.68 -30.03
CA THR A 485 3.15 -56.08 -30.19
C THR A 485 2.34 -56.25 -31.47
N PHE A 486 2.42 -57.43 -32.06
CA PHE A 486 1.85 -57.72 -33.37
C PHE A 486 0.85 -58.86 -33.26
N MET A 487 -0.28 -58.73 -33.96
CA MET A 487 -1.24 -59.81 -34.13
C MET A 487 -1.67 -59.84 -35.60
N TRP A 488 -1.12 -60.80 -36.33
CA TRP A 488 -1.45 -61.01 -37.73
C TRP A 488 -2.74 -61.84 -37.89
N SER A 489 -3.45 -61.68 -39.01
CA SER A 489 -4.68 -62.43 -39.33
C SER A 489 -4.47 -63.95 -39.40
N ASN A 490 -3.24 -64.40 -39.61
CA ASN A 490 -2.85 -65.80 -39.57
C ASN A 490 -2.45 -66.28 -38.15
N GLY A 491 -2.57 -65.44 -37.13
CA GLY A 491 -2.25 -65.73 -35.73
C GLY A 491 -0.79 -65.51 -35.32
N SER A 492 0.08 -65.05 -36.23
CA SER A 492 1.48 -64.77 -35.93
C SER A 492 1.66 -63.50 -35.09
N GLN A 493 2.74 -63.46 -34.29
CA GLN A 493 3.06 -62.35 -33.37
C GLN A 493 4.44 -61.71 -33.62
N THR A 494 5.16 -62.14 -34.66
CA THR A 494 6.43 -61.52 -35.03
C THR A 494 6.19 -60.27 -35.87
N GLU A 495 7.09 -59.30 -35.77
CA GLU A 495 7.06 -58.07 -36.60
C GLU A 495 7.10 -58.46 -38.08
N ASP A 496 8.15 -59.17 -38.47
CA ASP A 496 8.32 -59.69 -39.83
C ASP A 496 7.72 -61.10 -39.98
N GLN A 497 7.13 -61.35 -41.15
CA GLN A 497 6.55 -62.62 -41.55
C GLN A 497 7.32 -63.22 -42.72
N SER A 498 7.51 -64.54 -42.71
CA SER A 498 8.06 -65.29 -43.84
C SER A 498 7.34 -66.63 -43.97
N GLY A 499 7.46 -67.28 -45.13
CA GLY A 499 6.81 -68.57 -45.38
C GLY A 499 5.31 -68.44 -45.69
N LEU A 500 4.90 -67.31 -46.28
CA LEU A 500 3.50 -66.99 -46.56
C LEU A 500 3.07 -67.53 -47.93
N ALA A 501 1.82 -67.97 -48.02
CA ALA A 501 1.16 -68.24 -49.28
C ALA A 501 0.67 -66.94 -49.92
N GLN A 502 0.23 -66.97 -51.18
CA GLN A 502 -0.48 -65.81 -51.74
C GLN A 502 -1.72 -65.50 -50.88
N GLY A 503 -1.98 -64.23 -50.63
CA GLY A 503 -3.13 -63.79 -49.85
C GLY A 503 -2.93 -62.43 -49.20
N THR A 504 -4.01 -61.93 -48.61
CA THR A 504 -3.98 -60.67 -47.85
C THR A 504 -3.84 -60.97 -46.37
N TYR A 505 -2.80 -60.38 -45.77
CA TYR A 505 -2.47 -60.48 -44.36
C TYR A 505 -2.68 -59.13 -43.70
N SER A 506 -3.51 -59.08 -42.65
CA SER A 506 -3.69 -57.88 -41.84
C SER A 506 -2.96 -58.01 -40.52
N VAL A 507 -2.28 -56.96 -40.07
CA VAL A 507 -1.63 -56.90 -38.76
C VAL A 507 -2.31 -55.85 -37.91
N THR A 508 -2.72 -56.23 -36.71
CA THR A 508 -3.04 -55.28 -35.65
C THR A 508 -1.78 -55.06 -34.82
N ILE A 509 -1.32 -53.81 -34.82
CA ILE A 509 -0.16 -53.36 -34.06
C ILE A 509 -0.69 -52.68 -32.81
N THR A 510 -0.24 -53.13 -31.65
CA THR A 510 -0.59 -52.56 -30.36
C THR A 510 0.65 -51.99 -29.71
N ASP A 511 0.60 -50.73 -29.32
CA ASP A 511 1.72 -50.06 -28.65
C ASP A 511 1.76 -50.33 -27.13
N ALA A 512 2.75 -49.78 -26.43
CA ALA A 512 2.96 -49.99 -25.00
C ALA A 512 1.80 -49.46 -24.13
N ASN A 513 1.00 -48.55 -24.66
CA ASN A 513 -0.16 -47.97 -23.99
C ASN A 513 -1.47 -48.66 -24.38
N ASN A 514 -1.41 -49.77 -25.11
CA ASN A 514 -2.56 -50.49 -25.67
C ASN A 514 -3.34 -49.73 -26.76
N CYS A 515 -2.72 -48.72 -27.38
CA CYS A 515 -3.28 -48.08 -28.57
C CYS A 515 -3.08 -49.01 -29.76
N THR A 516 -4.11 -49.17 -30.60
CA THR A 516 -4.09 -50.14 -31.71
C THR A 516 -4.27 -49.49 -33.06
N ALA A 517 -3.58 -50.01 -34.07
CA ALA A 517 -3.80 -49.67 -35.47
C ALA A 517 -3.69 -50.93 -36.33
N THR A 518 -4.54 -51.05 -37.36
CA THR A 518 -4.56 -52.21 -38.26
C THR A 518 -4.11 -51.82 -39.65
N PHE A 519 -3.16 -52.59 -40.20
CA PHE A 519 -2.63 -52.45 -41.56
C PHE A 519 -2.82 -53.73 -42.36
N SER A 520 -2.80 -53.64 -43.68
CA SER A 520 -3.01 -54.79 -44.56
C SER A 520 -2.00 -54.82 -45.71
N TYR A 521 -1.48 -56.01 -45.98
CA TYR A 521 -0.46 -56.30 -46.99
C TYR A 521 -0.91 -57.50 -47.83
N THR A 522 -0.66 -57.47 -49.14
CA THR A 522 -1.05 -58.55 -50.05
C THR A 522 0.17 -59.19 -50.67
N VAL A 523 0.37 -60.48 -50.43
CA VAL A 523 1.37 -61.34 -51.07
C VAL A 523 0.75 -61.90 -52.34
N ASN A 524 1.32 -61.62 -53.51
CA ASN A 524 0.82 -62.17 -54.78
C ASN A 524 1.55 -63.48 -55.12
N ALA A 525 1.10 -64.16 -56.17
CA ALA A 525 1.87 -65.23 -56.78
C ALA A 525 2.99 -64.67 -57.66
N ALA A 526 4.22 -65.14 -57.46
CA ALA A 526 5.32 -64.86 -58.35
C ALA A 526 5.04 -65.51 -59.72
N PRO A 527 5.27 -64.81 -60.84
CA PRO A 527 5.11 -65.39 -62.17
C PRO A 527 6.04 -66.60 -62.34
N ASN A 528 5.52 -67.69 -62.91
CA ASN A 528 6.29 -68.91 -63.18
C ASN A 528 7.57 -68.57 -63.95
N GLY A 529 8.72 -68.93 -63.38
CA GLY A 529 10.02 -68.77 -64.02
C GLY A 529 10.04 -69.42 -65.41
N ILE A 530 10.59 -68.70 -66.37
CA ILE A 530 10.78 -69.16 -67.74
C ILE A 530 12.05 -70.04 -67.78
N GLU A 531 11.91 -71.35 -68.03
CA GLU A 531 13.08 -72.24 -68.24
C GLU A 531 13.82 -71.88 -69.55
N GLU A 532 15.14 -71.70 -69.47
CA GLU A 532 16.03 -71.46 -70.62
C GLU A 532 16.39 -72.76 -71.34
N ASN A 533 16.18 -72.80 -72.66
CA ASN A 533 16.77 -73.84 -73.52
C ASN A 533 18.06 -73.29 -74.16
N MET A 534 19.23 -73.74 -73.68
CA MET A 534 20.54 -73.28 -74.17
C MET A 534 20.89 -73.74 -75.59
N ASN A 535 20.07 -74.61 -76.21
CA ASN A 535 20.24 -75.11 -77.58
C ASN A 535 19.32 -74.38 -78.58
N SER A 536 19.13 -73.07 -78.44
CA SER A 536 18.35 -72.30 -79.42
C SER A 536 19.03 -72.25 -80.79
N GLU A 537 18.22 -72.44 -81.83
CA GLU A 537 18.64 -72.49 -83.24
C GLU A 537 18.85 -71.09 -83.84
N PHE A 538 18.47 -70.04 -83.12
CA PHE A 538 18.74 -68.65 -83.47
C PHE A 538 19.99 -68.12 -82.76
N LEU A 539 20.59 -67.08 -83.35
CA LEU A 539 21.70 -66.31 -82.83
C LEU A 539 21.19 -64.95 -82.34
N SER A 540 21.81 -64.46 -81.27
CA SER A 540 21.57 -63.13 -80.72
C SER A 540 22.94 -62.47 -80.50
N PHE A 541 23.24 -61.38 -81.22
CA PHE A 541 24.54 -60.72 -81.13
C PHE A 541 24.44 -59.19 -81.35
N PRO A 542 25.31 -58.38 -80.73
CA PRO A 542 26.22 -58.79 -79.65
C PRO A 542 25.42 -59.22 -78.40
N ASN A 543 25.98 -60.13 -77.61
CA ASN A 543 25.41 -60.53 -76.33
C ASN A 543 26.59 -60.84 -75.38
N PRO A 544 26.93 -59.94 -74.44
CA PRO A 544 26.15 -58.77 -74.00
C PRO A 544 26.02 -57.63 -75.04
N PHE A 545 24.95 -56.82 -74.94
CA PHE A 545 24.67 -55.67 -75.82
C PHE A 545 24.54 -54.35 -75.03
N SER A 546 24.83 -53.21 -75.68
CA SER A 546 24.78 -51.88 -75.03
C SER A 546 23.57 -51.04 -75.45
N SER A 547 23.07 -51.17 -76.68
CA SER A 547 21.92 -50.38 -77.16
C SER A 547 21.06 -51.17 -78.11
N GLU A 548 21.69 -52.01 -78.93
CA GLU A 548 21.03 -52.78 -79.97
C GLU A 548 21.51 -54.24 -79.94
N ILE A 549 20.58 -55.14 -80.20
CA ILE A 549 20.86 -56.57 -80.34
C ILE A 549 20.19 -57.09 -81.60
N TYR A 550 20.95 -57.84 -82.40
CA TYR A 550 20.45 -58.47 -83.61
C TYR A 550 20.11 -59.93 -83.34
N VAL A 551 18.92 -60.34 -83.76
CA VAL A 551 18.39 -61.70 -83.61
C VAL A 551 18.22 -62.28 -85.00
N SER A 552 18.80 -63.45 -85.27
CA SER A 552 18.71 -64.09 -86.59
C SER A 552 18.73 -65.61 -86.50
N SER A 553 18.18 -66.28 -87.51
CA SER A 553 18.23 -67.74 -87.63
C SER A 553 18.62 -68.12 -89.05
N ALA A 554 19.51 -69.10 -89.17
CA ALA A 554 19.94 -69.66 -90.45
C ALA A 554 19.13 -70.89 -90.87
N LYS A 555 18.36 -71.48 -89.95
CA LYS A 555 17.57 -72.69 -90.20
C LYS A 555 16.14 -72.40 -90.63
N GLU A 556 15.54 -71.37 -90.05
CA GLU A 556 14.12 -71.04 -90.23
C GLU A 556 13.89 -69.54 -90.04
N ASN A 557 12.91 -68.97 -90.74
CA ASN A 557 12.53 -67.58 -90.54
C ASN A 557 11.88 -67.37 -89.17
N LEU A 558 12.14 -66.20 -88.60
CA LEU A 558 11.52 -65.70 -87.39
C LEU A 558 10.12 -65.16 -87.74
N ARG A 559 9.13 -65.43 -86.90
CA ARG A 559 7.75 -64.94 -87.02
C ARG A 559 7.43 -63.84 -85.99
N SER A 560 7.88 -64.00 -84.76
CA SER A 560 7.74 -62.99 -83.71
C SER A 560 8.90 -63.02 -82.73
N VAL A 561 9.14 -61.90 -82.06
CA VAL A 561 10.13 -61.80 -80.97
C VAL A 561 9.54 -61.03 -79.80
N ARG A 562 9.73 -61.55 -78.58
CA ARG A 562 9.30 -60.95 -77.31
C ARG A 562 10.48 -60.92 -76.33
N VAL A 563 10.56 -59.89 -75.51
CA VAL A 563 11.62 -59.73 -74.50
C VAL A 563 10.96 -59.51 -73.15
N TYR A 564 11.41 -60.27 -72.16
CA TYR A 564 10.93 -60.20 -70.79
C TYR A 564 12.08 -59.83 -69.85
N ASP A 565 11.82 -59.05 -68.80
CA ASP A 565 12.75 -58.93 -67.68
C ASP A 565 12.77 -60.22 -66.84
N VAL A 566 13.70 -60.32 -65.87
CA VAL A 566 13.84 -61.51 -65.01
C VAL A 566 12.61 -61.77 -64.12
N SER A 567 11.74 -60.79 -63.93
CA SER A 567 10.45 -60.96 -63.25
C SER A 567 9.34 -61.43 -64.17
N GLY A 568 9.64 -61.77 -65.43
CA GLY A 568 8.67 -62.28 -66.40
C GLY A 568 7.77 -61.21 -67.01
N ARG A 569 8.02 -59.92 -66.77
CA ARG A 569 7.27 -58.83 -67.40
C ARG A 569 7.81 -58.57 -68.80
N MET A 570 6.91 -58.52 -69.78
CA MET A 570 7.26 -58.20 -71.16
C MET A 570 7.68 -56.74 -71.27
N VAL A 571 8.92 -56.50 -71.66
CA VAL A 571 9.48 -55.16 -71.86
C VAL A 571 9.45 -54.73 -73.33
N TRP A 572 9.34 -55.69 -74.25
CA TRP A 572 9.28 -55.42 -75.68
C TRP A 572 8.69 -56.60 -76.46
N SER A 573 8.01 -56.33 -77.58
CA SER A 573 7.60 -57.36 -78.55
C SER A 573 7.43 -56.81 -79.96
N SER A 574 7.54 -57.70 -80.95
CA SER A 574 7.24 -57.41 -82.35
C SER A 574 6.82 -58.68 -83.07
N ASP A 575 5.67 -58.62 -83.76
CA ASP A 575 5.23 -59.59 -84.75
C ASP A 575 5.52 -59.05 -86.16
N PHE A 576 5.93 -59.93 -87.07
CA PHE A 576 6.30 -59.52 -88.42
C PHE A 576 6.15 -60.66 -89.43
N SER A 577 6.12 -60.31 -90.73
CA SER A 577 6.16 -61.33 -91.79
C SER A 577 7.47 -62.13 -91.69
N PRO A 578 7.45 -63.47 -91.91
CA PRO A 578 8.61 -64.32 -91.72
C PRO A 578 9.87 -63.78 -92.38
N ARG A 579 10.94 -63.59 -91.60
CA ARG A 579 12.24 -63.09 -92.05
C ARG A 579 13.40 -63.72 -91.29
N SER A 580 14.58 -63.72 -91.89
CA SER A 580 15.76 -64.36 -91.32
C SER A 580 16.39 -63.63 -90.12
N GLY A 581 16.05 -62.36 -89.90
CA GLY A 581 16.61 -61.57 -88.79
C GLY A 581 15.85 -60.27 -88.47
N ILE A 582 16.12 -59.73 -87.28
CA ILE A 582 15.60 -58.44 -86.78
C ILE A 582 16.62 -57.77 -85.86
N LEU A 583 16.75 -56.43 -85.98
CA LEU A 583 17.46 -55.60 -85.02
C LEU A 583 16.49 -55.05 -83.97
N ILE A 584 16.87 -55.15 -82.69
CA ILE A 584 16.06 -54.69 -81.56
C ILE A 584 16.82 -53.57 -80.85
N HIS A 585 16.17 -52.43 -80.66
CA HIS A 585 16.71 -51.29 -79.92
C HIS A 585 16.24 -51.35 -78.47
N GLY A 586 17.17 -51.56 -77.55
CA GLY A 586 16.94 -51.65 -76.11
C GLY A 586 17.71 -50.60 -75.32
N SER A 587 17.90 -49.39 -75.88
CA SER A 587 18.60 -48.29 -75.21
C SER A 587 17.90 -47.83 -73.93
N GLU A 588 16.57 -47.92 -73.90
CA GLU A 588 15.72 -47.56 -72.75
C GLU A 588 15.68 -48.64 -71.67
N TRP A 589 16.27 -49.81 -71.92
CA TRP A 589 16.25 -50.91 -70.98
C TRP A 589 17.39 -50.74 -69.97
N LEU A 590 17.06 -50.96 -68.69
CA LEU A 590 18.04 -50.96 -67.61
C LEU A 590 19.10 -52.04 -67.84
N SER A 591 20.33 -51.81 -67.40
CA SER A 591 21.36 -52.84 -67.39
C SER A 591 20.89 -54.04 -66.57
N GLY A 592 21.04 -55.25 -67.12
CA GLY A 592 20.48 -56.44 -66.51
C GLY A 592 20.34 -57.63 -67.44
N ILE A 593 19.77 -58.70 -66.90
CA ILE A 593 19.46 -59.93 -67.64
C ILE A 593 18.05 -59.82 -68.19
N TYR A 594 17.86 -60.24 -69.44
CA TYR A 594 16.56 -60.34 -70.09
C TYR A 594 16.40 -61.72 -70.74
N ILE A 595 15.16 -62.15 -70.90
CA ILE A 595 14.81 -63.37 -71.63
C ILE A 595 14.23 -62.98 -72.98
N LEU A 596 14.92 -63.37 -74.04
CA LEU A 596 14.50 -63.23 -75.41
C LEU A 596 13.72 -64.49 -75.83
N GLU A 597 12.48 -64.33 -76.25
CA GLU A 597 11.62 -65.37 -76.80
C GLU A 597 11.41 -65.13 -78.30
N VAL A 598 11.57 -66.17 -79.10
CA VAL A 598 11.49 -66.14 -80.55
C VAL A 598 10.55 -67.22 -81.02
N GLU A 599 9.52 -66.85 -81.76
CA GLU A 599 8.64 -67.79 -82.46
C GLU A 599 9.12 -67.93 -83.90
N MET A 600 9.32 -69.17 -84.36
CA MET A 600 9.72 -69.48 -85.74
C MET A 600 8.50 -69.59 -86.66
N GLU A 601 8.73 -69.60 -87.97
CA GLU A 601 7.69 -69.78 -89.00
C GLU A 601 6.86 -71.07 -88.80
N SER A 602 7.49 -72.16 -88.32
CA SER A 602 6.87 -73.44 -87.93
C SER A 602 5.92 -73.34 -86.74
N GLY A 603 5.90 -72.21 -86.04
CA GLY A 603 5.17 -72.02 -84.78
C GLY A 603 5.91 -72.55 -83.55
N SER A 604 7.14 -73.04 -83.70
CA SER A 604 7.97 -73.41 -82.54
C SER A 604 8.51 -72.17 -81.83
N THR A 605 8.47 -72.17 -80.50
CA THR A 605 8.98 -71.07 -79.68
C THR A 605 10.28 -71.48 -78.99
N GLN A 606 11.29 -70.63 -79.07
CA GLN A 606 12.60 -70.84 -78.46
C GLN A 606 12.99 -69.63 -77.62
N ARG A 607 13.77 -69.83 -76.56
CA ARG A 607 14.13 -68.78 -75.61
C ARG A 607 15.63 -68.73 -75.36
N ARG A 608 16.17 -67.54 -75.11
CA ARG A 608 17.59 -67.34 -74.80
C ARG A 608 17.81 -66.16 -73.86
N ARG A 609 18.80 -66.28 -72.97
CA ARG A 609 19.32 -65.17 -72.19
C ARG A 609 20.01 -64.12 -73.05
N ILE A 610 19.67 -62.86 -72.82
CA ILE A 610 20.45 -61.72 -73.32
C ILE A 610 20.83 -60.81 -72.15
N ILE A 611 22.01 -60.18 -72.24
CA ILE A 611 22.56 -59.33 -71.18
C ILE A 611 22.70 -57.91 -71.72
N LYS A 612 21.98 -56.96 -71.11
CA LYS A 612 22.16 -55.52 -71.35
C LYS A 612 23.23 -55.00 -70.40
N GLN A 613 24.29 -54.43 -70.96
CA GLN A 613 25.33 -53.71 -70.20
C GLN A 613 24.94 -52.27 -69.96
#